data_AF-A0A5J5AB10-F1
#
_entry.id   AF-A0A5J5AB10-F1
#
_cell.length_a   1.000
_cell.length_b   1.000
_cell.length_c   1.000
_cell.angle_alpha   90.00
_cell.angle_beta   90.00
_cell.angle_gamma   90.00
#
_symmetry.space_group_name_H-M   'P 1'
#
loop_
_entity.id
_entity.type
_entity.pdbx_description
1 polymer ?
#
loop_
_entity_poly.entity_id
_entity_poly.type
_entity_poly.pdbx_seq_one_letter_code
_entity_poly.pdbx_strand_id
1 'polypeptide(L)'
;MSKIGFLVCLVIAAMDVAAGILSIEAEIAQNKVMNERARTVGCREPSHDAFELGLAAAVLLALAHISGNLFGGCMCICFTEEFEKSSANRRLSFACLVSSWIVMAVGFPTLVIGALANSKSKESCGISRRNLLSVGGIFCFVHGILICMTYCVSAAASIGM
;
A
#
# COMPACT_ATOMS: atom_id res chain seq x y z
N MET A 1 6.96 -5.25 -25.50
CA MET A 1 7.14 -5.19 -24.02
C MET A 1 8.51 -4.57 -23.68
N SER A 2 8.53 -3.34 -23.18
CA SER A 2 9.78 -2.66 -22.82
C SER A 2 10.29 -3.18 -21.47
N LYS A 3 11.56 -3.59 -21.38
CA LYS A 3 12.22 -4.05 -20.14
C LYS A 3 12.00 -3.08 -18.96
N ILE A 4 11.90 -1.80 -19.27
CA ILE A 4 11.63 -0.72 -18.32
C ILE A 4 10.27 -0.86 -17.62
N GLY A 5 9.19 -1.19 -18.34
CA GLY A 5 7.86 -1.34 -17.74
C GLY A 5 7.80 -2.51 -16.75
N PHE A 6 8.45 -3.62 -17.09
CA PHE A 6 8.56 -4.78 -16.21
C PHE A 6 9.37 -4.46 -14.95
N LEU A 7 10.51 -3.77 -15.11
CA LEU A 7 11.33 -3.34 -13.96
C LEU A 7 10.57 -2.39 -13.05
N VAL A 8 9.82 -1.42 -13.60
CA VAL A 8 8.99 -0.50 -12.81
C VAL A 8 7.91 -1.25 -12.03
N CYS A 9 7.21 -2.20 -12.67
CA CYS A 9 6.21 -3.03 -12.00
C CYS A 9 6.82 -3.84 -10.85
N LEU A 10 8.02 -4.41 -11.06
CA LEU A 10 8.73 -5.18 -10.05
C LEU A 10 9.18 -4.32 -8.86
N VAL A 11 9.66 -3.10 -9.13
CA VAL A 11 10.03 -2.14 -8.09
C VAL A 11 8.81 -1.72 -7.26
N ILE A 12 7.70 -1.38 -7.90
CA ILE A 12 6.46 -0.98 -7.19
C ILE A 12 5.96 -2.14 -6.32
N ALA A 13 5.90 -3.35 -6.87
CA ALA A 13 5.51 -4.54 -6.12
C ALA A 13 6.43 -4.80 -4.91
N ALA A 14 7.74 -4.61 -5.07
CA ALA A 14 8.68 -4.74 -3.97
C ALA A 14 8.46 -3.68 -2.88
N MET A 15 8.15 -2.44 -3.26
CA MET A 15 7.82 -1.37 -2.31
C MET A 15 6.54 -1.66 -1.52
N ASP A 16 5.50 -2.13 -2.19
CA ASP A 16 4.23 -2.51 -1.55
C ASP A 16 4.39 -3.72 -0.61
N VAL A 17 5.20 -4.71 -0.98
CA VAL A 17 5.54 -5.85 -0.12
C VAL A 17 6.33 -5.40 1.10
N ALA A 18 7.35 -4.54 0.91
CA ALA A 18 8.13 -3.99 2.02
C ALA A 18 7.24 -3.17 2.96
N ALA A 19 6.35 -2.32 2.44
CA ALA A 19 5.39 -1.56 3.22
C ALA A 19 4.46 -2.49 4.03
N GLY A 20 3.97 -3.57 3.41
CA GLY A 20 3.15 -4.58 4.09
C GLY A 20 3.88 -5.26 5.25
N ILE A 21 5.13 -5.67 5.04
CA ILE A 21 5.97 -6.28 6.09
C ILE A 21 6.22 -5.30 7.24
N LEU A 22 6.67 -4.07 6.93
CA LEU A 22 6.91 -3.03 7.94
C LEU A 22 5.65 -2.71 8.75
N SER A 23 4.47 -2.76 8.11
CA SER A 23 3.18 -2.56 8.80
C SER A 23 2.88 -3.66 9.82
N ILE A 24 3.21 -4.92 9.48
CA ILE A 24 3.06 -6.06 10.39
C ILE A 24 4.07 -5.95 11.53
N GLU A 25 5.33 -5.63 11.24
CA GLU A 25 6.37 -5.41 12.25
C GLU A 25 6.01 -4.27 13.21
N ALA A 26 5.45 -3.17 12.68
CA ALA A 26 4.95 -2.06 13.47
C ALA A 26 3.84 -2.52 14.44
N GLU A 27 2.93 -3.38 13.99
CA GLU A 27 1.86 -3.92 14.84
C GLU A 27 2.41 -4.87 15.92
N ILE A 28 3.41 -5.70 15.60
CA ILE A 28 4.08 -6.56 16.57
C ILE A 28 4.81 -5.73 17.63
N ALA A 29 5.55 -4.70 17.22
CA ALA A 29 6.23 -3.78 18.12
C ALA A 29 5.22 -3.04 19.03
N GLN A 30 4.07 -2.67 18.49
CA GLN A 30 2.98 -2.07 19.24
C GLN A 30 2.36 -3.06 20.25
N ASN A 31 2.16 -4.33 19.87
CA ASN A 31 1.57 -5.35 20.73
C ASN A 31 2.52 -5.82 21.84
N LYS A 32 3.84 -5.79 21.62
CA LYS A 32 4.84 -6.12 22.64
C LYS A 32 4.77 -5.16 23.84
N VAL A 33 4.76 -3.86 23.57
CA VAL A 33 4.63 -2.82 24.60
C VAL A 33 3.29 -2.92 25.32
N MET A 34 2.21 -3.22 24.59
CA MET A 34 0.89 -3.45 25.16
C MET A 34 0.86 -4.65 26.10
N ASN A 35 1.41 -5.80 25.72
CA ASN A 35 1.38 -7.02 26.57
C ASN A 35 2.21 -6.88 27.85
N GLU A 36 3.34 -6.18 27.80
CA GLU A 36 4.20 -6.00 28.98
C GLU A 36 3.60 -5.04 30.02
N ARG A 37 2.81 -4.04 29.60
CA ARG A 37 2.34 -2.95 30.49
C ARG A 37 0.83 -2.81 30.63
N ALA A 38 0.03 -3.55 29.87
CA ALA A 38 -1.43 -3.66 30.07
C ALA A 38 -1.83 -4.37 31.38
N ARG A 39 -0.88 -4.87 32.17
CA ARG A 39 -1.16 -5.48 33.49
C ARG A 39 -1.48 -4.45 34.58
N THR A 40 -1.27 -3.13 34.40
CA THR A 40 -1.46 -2.19 35.53
C THR A 40 -2.23 -0.89 35.29
N VAL A 41 -2.37 -0.33 34.09
CA VAL A 41 -3.16 0.91 33.90
C VAL A 41 -3.83 0.91 32.52
N GLY A 42 -5.11 1.25 32.44
CA GLY A 42 -5.92 1.28 31.21
C GLY A 42 -5.53 2.33 30.18
N CYS A 43 -4.26 2.68 30.04
CA CYS A 43 -3.72 3.62 29.06
C CYS A 43 -2.66 2.93 28.20
N ARG A 44 -2.79 3.06 26.88
CA ARG A 44 -1.85 2.50 25.90
C ARG A 44 -0.61 3.39 25.82
N GLU A 45 0.56 2.86 26.12
CA GLU A 45 1.81 3.59 25.89
C GLU A 45 2.26 3.54 24.42
N PRO A 46 2.78 4.66 23.89
CA PRO A 46 3.27 4.73 22.52
C PRO A 46 4.57 3.92 22.35
N SER A 47 4.68 3.18 21.26
CA SER A 47 5.93 2.52 20.84
C SER A 47 6.61 3.35 19.76
N HIS A 48 7.81 3.86 20.04
CA HIS A 48 8.59 4.65 19.08
C HIS A 48 8.88 3.83 17.81
N ASP A 49 9.26 2.57 17.99
CA ASP A 49 9.55 1.66 16.87
C ASP A 49 8.32 1.43 16.00
N ALA A 50 7.13 1.27 16.60
CA ALA A 50 5.88 1.11 15.84
C ALA A 50 5.50 2.37 15.06
N PHE A 51 5.80 3.56 15.59
CA PHE A 51 5.61 4.82 14.88
C PHE A 51 6.54 4.92 13.67
N GLU A 52 7.83 4.63 13.85
CA GLU A 52 8.83 4.72 12.78
C GLU A 52 8.53 3.73 11.64
N LEU A 53 8.26 2.47 11.98
CA LEU A 53 7.91 1.43 11.00
C LEU A 53 6.58 1.73 10.28
N GLY A 54 5.56 2.18 11.01
CA GLY A 54 4.27 2.55 10.42
C GLY A 54 4.35 3.77 9.50
N LEU A 55 5.17 4.77 9.86
CA LEU A 55 5.43 5.93 9.02
C LEU A 55 6.23 5.54 7.77
N ALA A 56 7.25 4.70 7.91
CA ALA A 56 8.01 4.18 6.78
C ALA A 56 7.11 3.42 5.79
N ALA A 57 6.20 2.58 6.29
CA ALA A 57 5.21 1.88 5.47
C ALA A 57 4.29 2.86 4.72
N ALA A 58 3.79 3.91 5.40
CA ALA A 58 2.95 4.93 4.76
C ALA A 58 3.69 5.68 3.64
N VAL A 59 4.97 6.01 3.85
CA VAL A 59 5.82 6.66 2.84
C VAL A 59 6.06 5.73 1.65
N LEU A 60 6.36 4.46 1.88
CA LEU A 60 6.56 3.48 0.80
C LEU A 60 5.30 3.30 -0.05
N LEU A 61 4.12 3.17 0.58
CA LEU A 61 2.84 3.07 -0.13
C LEU A 61 2.58 4.33 -0.98
N ALA A 62 2.83 5.53 -0.43
CA ALA A 62 2.66 6.77 -1.17
C ALA A 62 3.63 6.86 -2.37
N LEU A 63 4.90 6.51 -2.18
CA LEU A 63 5.88 6.50 -3.26
C LEU A 63 5.55 5.45 -4.32
N ALA A 64 5.07 4.27 -3.93
CA ALA A 64 4.61 3.23 -4.83
C ALA A 64 3.44 3.72 -5.69
N HIS A 65 2.45 4.37 -5.06
CA HIS A 65 1.29 4.92 -5.77
C HIS A 65 1.66 6.07 -6.72
N ILE A 66 2.50 7.02 -6.29
CA ILE A 66 2.97 8.13 -7.13
C ILE A 66 3.76 7.58 -8.33
N SER A 67 4.66 6.62 -8.08
CA SER A 67 5.44 5.98 -9.14
C SER A 67 4.53 5.25 -10.14
N GLY A 68 3.58 4.45 -9.64
CA GLY A 68 2.59 3.76 -10.48
C GLY A 68 1.76 4.71 -11.34
N ASN A 69 1.34 5.85 -10.80
CA ASN A 69 0.59 6.86 -11.57
C ASN A 69 1.48 7.64 -12.54
N LEU A 70 2.73 7.97 -12.18
CA LEU A 70 3.64 8.68 -13.07
C LEU A 70 3.98 7.83 -14.30
N PHE A 71 4.31 6.55 -14.09
CA PHE A 71 4.64 5.63 -15.18
C PHE A 71 3.39 5.12 -15.92
N GLY A 72 2.28 4.88 -15.21
CA GLY A 72 1.00 4.50 -15.82
C GLY A 72 0.35 5.64 -16.62
N GLY A 73 0.42 6.88 -16.13
CA GLY A 73 -0.08 8.09 -16.80
C GLY A 73 0.76 8.49 -18.01
N CYS A 74 2.09 8.33 -17.95
CA CYS A 74 2.96 8.57 -19.10
C CYS A 74 2.79 7.48 -20.18
N MET A 75 2.59 6.21 -19.78
CA MET A 75 2.25 5.14 -20.73
C MET A 75 0.84 5.27 -21.33
N CYS A 76 -0.09 5.91 -20.63
CA CYS A 76 -1.44 6.22 -21.16
C CYS A 76 -1.45 7.20 -22.33
N ILE A 77 -0.37 7.97 -22.57
CA ILE A 77 -0.33 8.99 -23.64
C ILE A 77 0.54 8.51 -24.83
N CYS A 78 1.55 7.66 -24.60
CA CYS A 78 2.52 7.27 -25.64
C CYS A 78 2.33 5.84 -26.21
N PHE A 79 1.57 4.95 -25.56
CA PHE A 79 1.42 3.54 -25.96
C PHE A 79 0.01 3.17 -26.45
N THR A 80 -0.84 4.17 -26.70
CA THR A 80 -2.22 4.01 -27.18
C THR A 80 -2.33 3.32 -28.56
N GLU A 81 -1.23 3.15 -29.29
CA GLU A 81 -1.24 2.51 -30.62
C GLU A 81 -1.15 0.97 -30.57
N GLU A 82 -0.75 0.34 -29.45
CA GLU A 82 -0.64 -1.13 -29.34
C GLU A 82 -1.63 -1.78 -28.34
N PHE A 83 -2.44 -0.98 -27.64
CA PHE A 83 -3.31 -1.42 -26.53
C PHE A 83 -4.76 -1.76 -26.90
N GLU A 84 -5.08 -1.86 -28.20
CA GLU A 84 -6.45 -1.86 -28.70
C GLU A 84 -6.78 -3.15 -29.45
N LYS A 85 -7.22 -4.20 -28.74
CA LYS A 85 -7.92 -5.31 -29.40
C LYS A 85 -9.10 -5.93 -28.64
N SER A 86 -9.34 -5.60 -27.37
CA SER A 86 -10.48 -6.13 -26.59
C SER A 86 -11.04 -5.10 -25.60
N SER A 87 -12.34 -4.81 -25.69
CA SER A 87 -13.06 -3.91 -24.77
C SER A 87 -13.07 -4.41 -23.32
N ALA A 88 -12.87 -5.71 -23.08
CA ALA A 88 -12.83 -6.31 -21.75
C ALA A 88 -11.53 -5.96 -20.99
N ASN A 89 -10.37 -6.03 -21.66
CA ASN A 89 -9.08 -5.71 -21.05
C ASN A 89 -8.99 -4.23 -20.68
N ARG A 90 -9.56 -3.35 -21.50
CA ARG A 90 -9.68 -1.90 -21.19
C ARG A 90 -10.55 -1.65 -19.95
N ARG A 91 -11.70 -2.33 -19.84
CA ARG A 91 -12.58 -2.23 -18.66
C ARG A 91 -11.87 -2.74 -17.40
N LEU A 92 -11.16 -3.86 -17.49
CA LEU A 92 -10.44 -4.45 -16.37
C LEU A 92 -9.29 -3.56 -15.90
N SER A 93 -8.48 -3.04 -16.83
CA SER A 93 -7.39 -2.12 -16.51
C SER A 93 -7.90 -0.85 -15.83
N PHE A 94 -8.98 -0.25 -16.36
CA PHE A 94 -9.63 0.91 -15.75
C PHE A 94 -10.20 0.59 -14.35
N ALA A 95 -10.84 -0.56 -14.17
CA ALA A 95 -11.34 -1.01 -12.87
C ALA A 95 -10.23 -1.21 -11.84
N CYS A 96 -9.09 -1.81 -12.24
CA CYS A 96 -7.92 -1.97 -11.39
C CYS A 96 -7.32 -0.62 -10.99
N LEU A 97 -7.25 0.34 -11.91
CA LEU A 97 -6.80 1.70 -11.62
C LEU A 97 -7.71 2.38 -10.58
N VAL A 98 -9.02 2.40 -10.81
CA VAL A 98 -9.99 2.97 -9.85
C VAL A 98 -9.89 2.28 -8.49
N SER A 99 -9.77 0.95 -8.47
CA SER A 99 -9.61 0.19 -7.23
C SER A 99 -8.32 0.55 -6.49
N SER A 100 -7.22 0.79 -7.20
CA SER A 100 -5.94 1.21 -6.60
C SER A 100 -6.07 2.56 -5.91
N TRP A 101 -6.79 3.52 -6.50
CA TRP A 101 -7.08 4.81 -5.87
C TRP A 101 -7.95 4.68 -4.61
N ILE A 102 -8.94 3.78 -4.61
CA ILE A 102 -9.75 3.50 -3.42
C ILE A 102 -8.89 2.88 -2.32
N VAL A 103 -8.05 1.90 -2.66
CA VAL A 103 -7.11 1.27 -1.72
C VAL A 103 -6.15 2.29 -1.14
N MET A 104 -5.64 3.21 -1.97
CA MET A 104 -4.79 4.31 -1.53
C MET A 104 -5.54 5.24 -0.55
N ALA A 105 -6.77 5.63 -0.90
CA ALA A 105 -7.60 6.53 -0.10
C ALA A 105 -8.01 5.95 1.27
N VAL A 106 -8.09 4.62 1.41
CA VAL A 106 -8.43 3.96 2.67
C VAL A 106 -7.18 3.49 3.43
N GLY A 107 -6.25 2.84 2.73
CA GLY A 107 -5.07 2.22 3.33
C GLY A 107 -4.11 3.23 3.94
N PHE A 108 -3.85 4.35 3.28
CA PHE A 108 -2.89 5.33 3.78
C PHE A 108 -3.35 6.11 5.00
N PRO A 109 -4.59 6.64 5.07
CA PRO A 109 -5.08 7.20 6.32
C PRO A 109 -5.05 6.17 7.45
N THR A 110 -5.34 4.88 7.15
CA THR A 110 -5.25 3.82 8.15
C THR A 110 -3.82 3.66 8.68
N LEU A 111 -2.81 3.64 7.81
CA LEU A 111 -1.39 3.60 8.20
C LEU A 111 -0.96 4.85 8.97
N VAL A 112 -1.33 6.04 8.50
CA VAL A 112 -1.00 7.31 9.15
C VAL A 112 -1.64 7.41 10.54
N ILE A 113 -2.92 7.06 10.68
CA ILE A 113 -3.60 7.02 11.98
C ILE A 113 -2.95 5.96 12.88
N GLY A 114 -2.62 4.79 12.34
CA GLY A 114 -1.91 3.74 13.06
C GLY A 114 -0.53 4.18 13.57
N ALA A 115 0.25 4.88 12.75
CA ALA A 115 1.54 5.44 13.12
C ALA A 115 1.37 6.55 14.17
N LEU A 116 0.51 7.54 13.91
CA LEU A 116 0.27 8.66 14.83
C LEU A 116 -0.28 8.22 16.19
N ALA A 117 -1.05 7.12 16.23
CA ALA A 117 -1.47 6.51 17.50
C ALA A 117 -0.30 5.97 18.35
N ASN A 118 0.89 5.81 17.76
CA ASN A 118 2.14 5.46 18.42
C ASN A 118 3.10 6.65 18.56
N SER A 119 2.72 7.85 18.11
CA SER A 119 3.52 9.07 18.34
C SER A 119 3.42 9.54 19.80
N LYS A 120 4.45 10.22 20.30
CA LYS A 120 4.65 10.53 21.74
C LYS A 120 3.37 11.01 22.46
N SER A 121 3.13 10.38 23.63
CA SER A 121 2.07 10.58 24.62
C SER A 121 0.98 11.60 24.25
N LYS A 122 -0.16 11.14 23.73
CA LYS A 122 -1.41 11.90 23.85
C LYS A 122 -2.30 11.26 24.90
N GLU A 123 -2.63 12.10 25.87
CA GLU A 123 -3.50 12.02 27.07
C GLU A 123 -4.93 11.47 26.84
N SER A 124 -5.25 10.90 25.68
CA SER A 124 -6.57 10.36 25.40
C SER A 124 -6.46 8.85 25.30
N CYS A 125 -6.89 8.15 26.35
CA CYS A 125 -7.22 6.74 26.27
C CYS A 125 -8.35 6.56 25.24
N GLY A 126 -7.95 6.48 23.98
CA GLY A 126 -8.82 6.31 22.83
C GLY A 126 -8.62 4.91 22.26
N ILE A 127 -9.73 4.27 21.92
CA ILE A 127 -9.79 2.96 21.24
C ILE A 127 -9.16 3.12 19.84
N SER A 128 -7.83 3.16 19.75
CA SER A 128 -7.14 2.93 18.50
C SER A 128 -7.18 1.42 18.26
N ARG A 129 -8.05 1.01 17.32
CA ARG A 129 -8.27 -0.40 16.97
C ARG A 129 -6.94 -1.12 16.80
N ARG A 130 -6.79 -2.28 17.43
CA ARG A 130 -5.57 -3.12 17.51
C ARG A 130 -4.98 -3.56 16.16
N ASN A 131 -5.59 -3.16 15.05
CA ASN A 131 -5.36 -3.74 13.73
C ASN A 131 -5.16 -2.67 12.66
N LEU A 132 -5.04 -1.37 13.00
CA LEU A 132 -4.92 -0.32 11.97
C LEU A 132 -3.66 -0.49 11.12
N LEU A 133 -2.54 -0.83 11.75
CA LEU A 133 -1.28 -1.06 11.04
C LEU A 133 -1.38 -2.32 10.15
N SER A 134 -1.87 -3.46 10.66
CA SER A 134 -2.08 -4.67 9.85
C SER A 134 -3.11 -4.49 8.74
N VAL A 135 -4.24 -3.82 9.00
CA VAL A 135 -5.25 -3.48 7.98
C VAL A 135 -4.64 -2.59 6.90
N GLY A 136 -3.86 -1.57 7.28
CA GLY A 136 -3.09 -0.75 6.34
C GLY A 136 -2.08 -1.57 5.53
N GLY A 137 -1.40 -2.54 6.15
CA GLY A 137 -0.50 -3.47 5.49
C GLY A 137 -1.19 -4.37 4.46
N ILE A 138 -2.39 -4.88 4.77
CA ILE A 138 -3.21 -5.64 3.81
C ILE A 138 -3.53 -4.78 2.59
N PHE A 139 -3.89 -3.51 2.79
CA PHE A 139 -4.11 -2.58 1.69
C PHE A 139 -2.84 -2.36 0.83
N CYS A 140 -1.64 -2.39 1.41
CA CYS A 140 -0.38 -2.33 0.63
C CYS A 140 -0.25 -3.54 -0.32
N PHE A 141 -0.49 -4.77 0.17
CA PHE A 141 -0.44 -5.96 -0.68
C PHE A 141 -1.51 -5.91 -1.79
N VAL A 142 -2.73 -5.49 -1.47
CA VAL A 142 -3.81 -5.32 -2.46
C VAL A 142 -3.42 -4.27 -3.50
N HIS A 143 -2.81 -3.16 -3.09
CA HIS A 143 -2.32 -2.12 -3.99
C HIS A 143 -1.32 -2.69 -5.01
N GLY A 144 -0.31 -3.43 -4.54
CA GLY A 144 0.68 -4.07 -5.40
C GLY A 144 0.07 -5.09 -6.38
N ILE A 145 -0.89 -5.89 -5.91
CA ILE A 145 -1.61 -6.85 -6.78
C ILE A 145 -2.39 -6.12 -7.88
N LEU A 146 -3.10 -5.04 -7.55
CA LEU A 146 -3.86 -4.26 -8.53
C LEU A 146 -2.96 -3.65 -9.60
N ILE A 147 -1.79 -3.12 -9.20
CA ILE A 147 -0.80 -2.59 -10.14
C ILE A 147 -0.23 -3.71 -11.03
N CYS A 148 0.17 -4.84 -10.45
CA CYS A 148 0.62 -6.00 -11.23
C CYS A 148 -0.45 -6.46 -12.24
N MET A 149 -1.72 -6.47 -11.86
CA MET A 149 -2.81 -6.85 -12.77
C MET A 149 -2.96 -5.87 -13.94
N THR A 150 -2.85 -4.55 -13.71
CA THR A 150 -2.84 -3.59 -14.82
C THR A 150 -1.69 -3.88 -15.80
N TYR A 151 -0.50 -4.24 -15.31
CA TYR A 151 0.66 -4.58 -16.14
C TYR A 151 0.50 -5.93 -16.86
N CYS A 152 -0.02 -6.96 -16.19
CA CYS A 152 -0.24 -8.28 -16.78
C CYS A 152 -1.29 -8.25 -17.90
N VAL A 153 -2.40 -7.53 -17.70
CA VAL A 153 -3.44 -7.35 -18.73
C VAL A 153 -2.88 -6.62 -19.95
N SER A 154 -1.99 -5.66 -19.71
CA SER A 154 -1.24 -4.95 -20.74
C SER A 154 -0.31 -5.88 -21.54
N ALA A 155 0.42 -6.75 -20.86
CA ALA A 155 1.32 -7.72 -21.49
C ALA A 155 0.54 -8.80 -22.28
N ALA A 156 -0.57 -9.29 -21.74
CA ALA A 156 -1.42 -10.28 -22.41
C ALA A 156 -2.01 -9.73 -23.72
N ALA A 157 -2.40 -8.45 -23.75
CA ALA A 157 -2.87 -7.79 -24.97
C ALA A 157 -1.78 -7.75 -26.08
N SER A 158 -0.50 -7.63 -25.70
CA SER A 158 0.62 -7.61 -26.66
C SER A 158 0.99 -8.98 -27.24
N ILE A 159 0.54 -10.08 -26.61
CA ILE A 159 0.85 -11.46 -27.03
C ILE A 159 -0.28 -12.05 -27.90
N GLY A 160 -1.40 -11.36 -28.06
CA GLY A 160 -2.45 -11.75 -29.01
C GLY A 160 -3.07 -13.12 -28.73
N MET A 161 -3.50 -13.35 -27.48
CA MET A 161 -4.53 -14.34 -27.16
C MET A 161 -5.87 -13.64 -26.94
#